data_AF-A0A7S2FQQ2-F1
#
_entry.id   AF-A0A7S2FQQ2-F1
#
_cell.length_a   1.000
_cell.length_b   1.000
_cell.length_c   1.000
_cell.angle_alpha   90.00
_cell.angle_beta   90.00
_cell.angle_gamma   90.00
#
_symmetry.space_group_name_H-M   'P 1'
#
loop_
_entity.id
_entity.type
_entity.pdbx_description
1 polymer ?
#
loop_
_entity_poly.entity_id
_entity_poly.type
_entity_poly.pdbx_seq_one_letter_code
_entity_poly.pdbx_strand_id
1 'polypeptide(L)'
;SGVNGIRKTTSIYQDWFQDVLFEALTQDGHQLEGVDKESLPTGTNSFFRQLDFLVATIANEDFRSLYSVEDVDTYAATKDSIFTRYRTEAEIWGALLVKIARRKRMNIMVETSGRDIGMFEYIDHFFPDSEYRKMVIHFGVNDVSNAEASVDQRMLREMRDGQVALEHGGGVKALIGANAGGPYGSSVLRQVQADSDGVWENIVRGEAGNVGK
;
A
#
# COMPACT_ATOMS: atom_id res chain seq x y z
N SER A 1 -5.46 9.04 -8.03
CA SER A 1 -4.80 9.09 -6.72
C SER A 1 -4.79 7.69 -6.15
N GLY A 2 -3.73 7.35 -5.43
CA GLY A 2 -3.48 6.01 -4.95
C GLY A 2 -4.49 5.54 -3.90
N VAL A 3 -4.77 4.26 -3.94
CA VAL A 3 -5.87 3.57 -3.31
C VAL A 3 -5.29 2.80 -2.13
N ASN A 4 -5.84 3.02 -0.92
CA ASN A 4 -5.20 2.59 0.32
C ASN A 4 -6.15 1.83 1.26
N GLY A 5 -5.63 0.74 1.83
CA GLY A 5 -6.34 -0.10 2.79
C GLY A 5 -6.59 0.54 4.16
N ILE A 6 -5.73 1.45 4.64
CA ILE A 6 -5.85 2.12 5.96
C ILE A 6 -5.14 3.50 5.94
N ARG A 7 -5.47 4.38 4.97
CA ARG A 7 -4.95 5.77 4.88
C ARG A 7 -3.42 5.98 4.88
N LYS A 8 -2.58 4.94 4.84
CA LYS A 8 -1.10 5.05 4.86
C LYS A 8 -0.58 5.90 3.69
N THR A 9 -1.02 5.56 2.48
CA THR A 9 -0.75 6.32 1.24
C THR A 9 -1.38 7.71 1.28
N THR A 10 -2.39 8.01 2.10
CA THR A 10 -2.90 9.39 2.20
C THR A 10 -2.08 10.25 3.17
N SER A 11 -1.51 9.63 4.21
CA SER A 11 -0.64 10.32 5.17
C SER A 11 0.63 10.87 4.52
N ILE A 12 1.23 10.14 3.57
CA ILE A 12 2.46 10.56 2.86
C ILE A 12 2.27 11.79 1.93
N TYR A 13 1.03 12.19 1.66
CA TYR A 13 0.72 13.42 0.89
C TYR A 13 0.33 14.60 1.80
N GLN A 14 0.29 14.41 3.12
CA GLN A 14 -0.02 15.50 4.03
C GLN A 14 1.18 16.44 4.16
N ASP A 15 0.91 17.74 4.27
CA ASP A 15 1.95 18.77 4.37
C ASP A 15 2.89 18.53 5.57
N TRP A 16 2.35 18.03 6.68
CA TRP A 16 3.11 17.73 7.90
C TRP A 16 3.99 16.48 7.79
N PHE A 17 3.79 15.60 6.81
CA PHE A 17 4.49 14.31 6.76
C PHE A 17 6.00 14.49 6.62
N GLN A 18 6.42 15.40 5.73
CA GLN A 18 7.84 15.66 5.49
C GLN A 18 8.53 16.26 6.72
N ASP A 19 7.81 17.09 7.49
CA ASP A 19 8.32 17.69 8.72
C ASP A 19 8.55 16.63 9.80
N VAL A 20 7.55 15.77 10.05
CA VAL A 20 7.66 14.69 11.03
C VAL A 20 8.76 13.70 10.64
N LEU A 21 8.90 13.43 9.33
CA LEU A 21 9.95 12.55 8.84
C LEU A 21 11.34 13.14 9.07
N PHE A 22 11.52 14.43 8.79
CA PHE A 22 12.78 15.12 9.02
C PHE A 22 13.13 15.19 10.50
N GLU A 23 12.15 15.47 11.36
CA GLU A 23 12.32 15.44 12.81
C GLU A 23 12.79 14.07 13.28
N ALA A 24 12.09 13.00 12.89
CA ALA A 24 12.46 11.63 13.28
C ALA A 24 13.87 11.22 12.84
N LEU A 25 14.33 11.73 11.69
CA LEU A 25 15.68 11.46 11.17
C LEU A 25 16.78 12.31 11.82
N THR A 26 16.42 13.40 12.49
CA THR A 26 17.37 14.37 13.10
C THR A 26 17.34 14.35 14.63
N GLN A 27 16.39 13.62 15.21
CA GLN A 27 16.26 13.45 16.65
C GLN A 27 17.52 12.77 17.24
N ASP A 28 17.77 13.02 18.53
CA ASP A 28 18.89 12.45 19.30
C ASP A 28 20.31 12.82 18.81
N GLY A 29 20.45 13.93 18.08
CA GLY A 29 21.75 14.47 17.67
C GLY A 29 22.35 13.77 16.44
N HIS A 30 21.58 12.89 15.80
CA HIS A 30 21.93 12.30 14.52
C HIS A 30 21.70 13.30 13.39
N GLN A 31 22.68 14.15 13.08
CA GLN A 31 22.66 14.86 11.79
C GLN A 31 23.05 13.86 10.69
N LEU A 32 22.06 13.41 9.90
CA LEU A 32 22.35 12.72 8.66
C LEU A 32 23.01 13.72 7.69
N GLU A 33 24.33 13.62 7.53
CA GLU A 33 25.05 14.47 6.58
C GLU A 33 24.43 14.39 5.18
N GLY A 34 24.09 15.58 4.65
CA GLY A 34 23.55 15.73 3.29
C GLY A 34 22.08 15.34 3.11
N VAL A 35 21.31 15.14 4.18
CA VAL A 35 19.85 14.96 4.08
C VAL A 35 19.17 16.32 4.23
N ASP A 36 18.69 16.84 3.09
CA ASP A 36 17.87 18.05 3.03
C ASP A 36 16.39 17.70 3.21
N LYS A 37 15.62 18.51 3.95
CA LYS A 37 14.20 18.20 4.21
C LYS A 37 13.43 18.05 2.90
N GLU A 38 13.68 18.96 1.96
CA GLU A 38 13.06 19.05 0.65
C GLU A 38 13.39 17.84 -0.24
N SER A 39 14.48 17.13 0.05
CA SER A 39 14.90 15.90 -0.63
C SER A 39 14.18 14.64 -0.14
N LEU A 40 13.51 14.71 1.03
CA LEU A 40 12.84 13.57 1.63
C LEU A 40 11.67 13.06 0.77
N PRO A 41 11.41 11.73 0.80
CA PRO A 41 10.35 11.14 0.01
C PRO A 41 8.97 11.56 0.54
N THR A 42 8.13 12.04 -0.37
CA THR A 42 6.70 12.36 -0.16
C THR A 42 5.86 11.69 -1.23
N GLY A 43 4.54 11.73 -1.07
CA GLY A 43 3.62 11.26 -2.10
C GLY A 43 3.76 11.99 -3.45
N THR A 44 4.30 13.21 -3.47
CA THR A 44 4.41 14.01 -4.71
C THR A 44 5.72 13.79 -5.46
N ASN A 45 6.77 13.31 -4.79
CA ASN A 45 8.09 13.11 -5.40
C ASN A 45 8.55 11.63 -5.45
N SER A 46 7.68 10.69 -5.06
CA SER A 46 8.01 9.26 -5.02
C SER A 46 7.15 8.44 -5.98
N PHE A 47 7.76 7.41 -6.57
CA PHE A 47 7.00 6.36 -7.24
C PHE A 47 6.37 5.45 -6.19
N PHE A 48 5.05 5.30 -6.22
CA PHE A 48 4.32 4.43 -5.32
C PHE A 48 3.92 3.13 -6.02
N ARG A 49 4.46 2.00 -5.56
CA ARG A 49 4.07 0.68 -6.08
C ARG A 49 2.71 0.29 -5.50
N GLN A 50 1.64 0.43 -6.28
CA GLN A 50 0.28 0.13 -5.83
C GLN A 50 -0.28 -1.14 -6.45
N LEU A 51 -0.26 -2.23 -5.68
CA LEU A 51 -0.73 -3.53 -6.15
C LEU A 51 -2.23 -3.51 -6.52
N ASP A 52 -3.06 -2.84 -5.72
CA ASP A 52 -4.51 -2.76 -5.95
C ASP A 52 -4.86 -2.12 -7.29
N PHE A 53 -4.10 -1.10 -7.71
CA PHE A 53 -4.29 -0.46 -9.01
C PHE A 53 -3.84 -1.37 -10.16
N LEU A 54 -2.73 -2.09 -9.97
CA LEU A 54 -2.26 -3.06 -10.95
C LEU A 54 -3.29 -4.18 -11.15
N VAL A 55 -3.81 -4.74 -10.06
CA VAL A 55 -4.86 -5.77 -10.08
C VAL A 55 -6.11 -5.24 -10.79
N ALA A 56 -6.62 -4.06 -10.43
CA ALA A 56 -7.78 -3.48 -11.11
C ALA A 56 -7.53 -3.21 -12.60
N THR A 57 -6.29 -2.87 -12.98
CA THR A 57 -5.91 -2.66 -14.38
C THR A 57 -5.92 -3.95 -15.18
N ILE A 58 -5.30 -5.01 -14.67
CA ILE A 58 -5.20 -6.29 -15.37
C ILE A 58 -6.52 -7.09 -15.35
N ALA A 59 -7.30 -6.94 -14.28
CA ALA A 59 -8.56 -7.65 -14.07
C ALA A 59 -9.79 -6.77 -14.35
N ASN A 60 -9.66 -5.74 -15.21
CA ASN A 60 -10.70 -4.71 -15.37
C ASN A 60 -12.08 -5.26 -15.80
N GLU A 61 -12.13 -6.33 -16.59
CA GLU A 61 -13.39 -6.99 -16.98
C GLU A 61 -14.01 -7.82 -15.83
N ASP A 62 -13.18 -8.41 -14.97
CA ASP A 62 -13.66 -9.07 -13.74
C ASP A 62 -14.18 -8.02 -12.75
N PHE A 63 -13.52 -6.87 -12.64
CA PHE A 63 -14.01 -5.73 -11.85
C PHE A 63 -15.31 -5.15 -12.41
N ARG A 64 -15.48 -5.11 -13.73
CA ARG A 64 -16.76 -4.73 -14.36
C ARG A 64 -17.89 -5.62 -13.86
N SER A 65 -17.65 -6.93 -13.81
CA SER A 65 -18.63 -7.91 -13.32
C SER A 65 -18.86 -7.76 -11.81
N LEU A 66 -17.78 -7.56 -11.04
CA LEU A 66 -17.82 -7.34 -9.60
C LEU A 66 -18.71 -6.14 -9.21
N TYR A 67 -18.63 -5.02 -9.93
CA TYR A 67 -19.42 -3.82 -9.62
C TYR A 67 -20.92 -3.97 -9.90
N SER A 68 -21.35 -5.08 -10.51
CA SER A 68 -22.77 -5.43 -10.65
C SER A 68 -23.32 -6.20 -9.43
N VAL A 69 -22.47 -6.53 -8.45
CA VAL A 69 -22.87 -7.23 -7.22
C VAL A 69 -23.33 -6.21 -6.17
N GLU A 70 -24.56 -6.36 -5.69
CA GLU A 70 -25.17 -5.46 -4.69
C GLU A 70 -24.98 -5.92 -3.24
N ASP A 71 -24.83 -7.24 -3.03
CA ASP A 71 -24.62 -7.82 -1.71
C ASP A 71 -23.16 -7.67 -1.26
N VAL A 72 -22.95 -7.08 -0.08
CA VAL A 72 -21.61 -6.71 0.43
C VAL A 72 -20.73 -7.94 0.66
N ASP A 73 -21.29 -9.00 1.23
CA ASP A 73 -20.52 -10.22 1.53
C ASP A 73 -20.11 -10.94 0.25
N THR A 74 -21.02 -11.06 -0.71
CA THR A 74 -20.74 -11.60 -2.04
C THR A 74 -19.74 -10.74 -2.80
N TYR A 75 -19.84 -9.42 -2.69
CA TYR A 75 -18.89 -8.48 -3.29
C TYR A 75 -17.50 -8.69 -2.73
N ALA A 76 -17.35 -8.71 -1.40
CA ALA A 76 -16.08 -8.90 -0.73
C ALA A 76 -15.43 -10.26 -1.09
N ALA A 77 -16.21 -11.35 -1.05
CA ALA A 77 -15.71 -12.69 -1.42
C ALA A 77 -15.29 -12.77 -2.90
N THR A 78 -16.07 -12.15 -3.80
CA THR A 78 -15.75 -12.11 -5.23
C THR A 78 -14.49 -11.29 -5.48
N LYS A 79 -14.37 -10.14 -4.83
CA LYS A 79 -13.18 -9.29 -4.90
C LYS A 79 -11.94 -10.04 -4.42
N ASP A 80 -12.01 -10.75 -3.28
CA ASP A 80 -10.91 -11.56 -2.80
C ASP A 80 -10.48 -12.66 -3.78
N SER A 81 -11.45 -13.30 -4.45
CA SER A 81 -11.17 -14.28 -5.50
C SER A 81 -10.42 -13.66 -6.70
N ILE A 82 -10.85 -12.47 -7.15
CA ILE A 82 -10.17 -11.72 -8.22
C ILE A 82 -8.74 -11.38 -7.78
N PHE A 83 -8.56 -10.81 -6.59
CA PHE A 83 -7.24 -10.48 -6.07
C PHE A 83 -6.32 -11.70 -5.99
N THR A 84 -6.84 -12.83 -5.52
CA THR A 84 -6.07 -14.07 -5.42
C THR A 84 -5.66 -14.59 -6.80
N ARG A 85 -6.56 -14.54 -7.79
CA ARG A 85 -6.28 -14.99 -9.16
C ARG A 85 -5.19 -14.17 -9.85
N TYR A 86 -5.23 -12.85 -9.68
CA TYR A 86 -4.35 -11.91 -10.41
C TYR A 86 -3.14 -11.42 -9.61
N ARG A 87 -2.95 -11.92 -8.38
CA ARG A 87 -1.86 -11.47 -7.48
C ARG A 87 -0.49 -11.68 -8.12
N THR A 88 -0.24 -12.86 -8.67
CA THR A 88 1.06 -13.23 -9.24
C THR A 88 1.43 -12.31 -10.41
N GLU A 89 0.49 -12.07 -11.32
CA GLU A 89 0.68 -11.18 -12.45
C GLU A 89 0.93 -9.74 -11.99
N ALA A 90 0.12 -9.23 -11.04
CA ALA A 90 0.29 -7.90 -10.49
C ALA A 90 1.65 -7.74 -9.78
N GLU A 91 2.13 -8.77 -9.08
CA GLU A 91 3.45 -8.82 -8.48
C GLU A 91 4.58 -8.77 -9.53
N ILE A 92 4.46 -9.51 -10.62
CA ILE A 92 5.42 -9.49 -11.75
C ILE A 92 5.48 -8.07 -12.37
N TRP A 93 4.33 -7.48 -12.65
CA TRP A 93 4.25 -6.10 -13.15
C TRP A 93 4.83 -5.10 -12.16
N GLY A 94 4.52 -5.25 -10.87
CA GLY A 94 5.07 -4.44 -9.79
C GLY A 94 6.59 -4.50 -9.73
N ALA A 95 7.18 -5.69 -9.82
CA ALA A 95 8.62 -5.91 -9.87
C ALA A 95 9.27 -5.24 -11.09
N LEU A 96 8.65 -5.32 -12.27
CA LEU A 96 9.14 -4.64 -13.47
C LEU A 96 9.13 -3.11 -13.33
N LEU A 97 8.05 -2.56 -12.77
CA LEU A 97 7.92 -1.12 -12.52
C LEU A 97 8.97 -0.63 -11.52
N VAL A 98 9.19 -1.38 -10.43
CA VAL A 98 10.25 -1.10 -9.46
C VAL A 98 11.63 -1.13 -10.12
N LYS A 99 11.93 -2.12 -10.98
CA LYS A 99 13.20 -2.16 -11.73
C LYS A 99 13.38 -0.94 -12.64
N ILE A 100 12.31 -0.43 -13.24
CA ILE A 100 12.35 0.80 -14.05
C ILE A 100 12.60 2.03 -13.17
N ALA A 101 11.86 2.17 -12.07
CA ALA A 101 12.04 3.26 -11.12
C ALA A 101 13.46 3.29 -10.56
N ARG A 102 14.03 2.10 -10.28
CA ARG A 102 15.41 1.95 -9.84
C ARG A 102 16.42 2.46 -10.86
N ARG A 103 16.28 2.07 -12.14
CA ARG A 103 17.15 2.56 -13.23
C ARG A 103 17.09 4.08 -13.39
N LYS A 104 15.96 4.69 -13.03
CA LYS A 104 15.76 6.14 -13.02
C LYS A 104 16.19 6.83 -11.73
N ARG A 105 16.69 6.08 -10.73
CA ARG A 105 17.10 6.59 -9.41
C ARG A 105 16.00 7.41 -8.73
N MET A 106 14.76 6.93 -8.79
CA MET A 106 13.62 7.60 -8.19
C MET A 106 13.55 7.32 -6.68
N ASN A 107 12.94 8.24 -5.92
CA ASN A 107 12.37 7.89 -4.61
C ASN A 107 11.26 6.87 -4.84
N ILE A 108 11.24 5.81 -4.04
CA ILE A 108 10.28 4.72 -4.18
C ILE A 108 9.66 4.45 -2.81
N MET A 109 8.34 4.37 -2.81
CA MET A 109 7.55 3.96 -1.66
C MET A 109 6.87 2.64 -1.96
N VAL A 110 7.03 1.70 -1.04
CA VAL A 110 6.39 0.38 -1.09
C VAL A 110 5.59 0.21 0.19
N GLU A 111 4.29 0.01 0.04
CA GLU A 111 3.41 -0.31 1.15
C GLU A 111 3.16 -1.81 1.20
N THR A 112 3.16 -2.32 2.43
CA THR A 112 2.91 -3.73 2.70
C THR A 112 1.96 -3.85 3.90
N SER A 113 1.40 -5.04 4.09
CA SER A 113 0.55 -5.35 5.24
C SER A 113 1.34 -5.52 6.54
N GLY A 114 2.67 -5.69 6.48
CA GLY A 114 3.51 -5.94 7.65
C GLY A 114 3.54 -7.39 8.13
N ARG A 115 2.72 -8.28 7.55
CA ARG A 115 2.41 -9.60 8.13
C ARG A 115 3.46 -10.69 7.90
N ASP A 116 4.41 -10.46 6.98
CA ASP A 116 5.36 -11.46 6.54
C ASP A 116 6.76 -10.83 6.44
N ILE A 117 7.75 -11.51 7.01
CA ILE A 117 9.14 -11.08 6.96
C ILE A 117 9.71 -11.04 5.53
N GLY A 118 9.17 -11.86 4.62
CA GLY A 118 9.57 -11.88 3.21
C GLY A 118 9.38 -10.54 2.50
N MET A 119 8.59 -9.61 3.07
CA MET A 119 8.51 -8.25 2.55
C MET A 119 9.85 -7.50 2.66
N PHE A 120 10.64 -7.73 3.71
CA PHE A 120 11.97 -7.13 3.84
C PHE A 120 12.95 -7.76 2.85
N GLU A 121 12.89 -9.08 2.66
CA GLU A 121 13.68 -9.76 1.63
C GLU A 121 13.39 -9.21 0.23
N TYR A 122 12.12 -8.92 -0.06
CA TYR A 122 11.72 -8.25 -1.30
C TYR A 122 12.41 -6.88 -1.42
N ILE A 123 12.34 -6.05 -0.37
CA ILE A 123 12.97 -4.72 -0.38
C ILE A 123 14.49 -4.83 -0.57
N ASP A 124 15.16 -5.69 0.19
CA ASP A 124 16.62 -5.87 0.12
C ASP A 124 17.07 -6.42 -1.24
N HIS A 125 16.26 -7.28 -1.87
CA HIS A 125 16.54 -7.78 -3.21
C HIS A 125 16.50 -6.68 -4.28
N PHE A 126 15.48 -5.81 -4.24
CA PHE A 126 15.28 -4.79 -5.27
C PHE A 126 16.13 -3.53 -5.03
N PHE A 127 16.44 -3.21 -3.77
CA PHE A 127 17.06 -1.96 -3.33
C PHE A 127 18.30 -2.21 -2.47
N PRO A 128 19.44 -2.57 -3.09
CA PRO A 128 20.67 -2.82 -2.35
C PRO A 128 21.23 -1.54 -1.70
N ASP A 129 21.85 -1.69 -0.53
CA ASP A 129 22.43 -0.59 0.27
C ASP A 129 23.47 0.25 -0.48
N SER A 130 24.13 -0.35 -1.48
CA SER A 130 25.09 0.33 -2.35
C SER A 130 24.45 1.39 -3.26
N GLU A 131 23.13 1.36 -3.43
CA GLU A 131 22.38 2.24 -4.32
C GLU A 131 21.27 3.03 -3.61
N TYR A 132 20.69 2.49 -2.54
CA TYR A 132 19.54 3.07 -1.85
C TYR A 132 19.78 3.25 -0.35
N ARG A 133 19.32 4.38 0.17
CA ARG A 133 19.07 4.56 1.61
C ARG A 133 17.65 4.10 1.89
N LYS A 134 17.50 3.08 2.74
CA LYS A 134 16.19 2.52 3.11
C LYS A 134 15.72 3.14 4.42
N MET A 135 14.41 3.29 4.52
CA MET A 135 13.74 3.74 5.74
C MET A 135 12.44 2.99 5.87
N VAL A 136 12.17 2.49 7.08
CA VAL A 136 10.98 1.70 7.37
C VAL A 136 10.11 2.52 8.32
N ILE A 137 8.85 2.70 7.96
CA ILE A 137 7.87 3.39 8.78
C ILE A 137 6.82 2.37 9.21
N HIS A 138 6.75 2.11 10.52
CA HIS A 138 5.71 1.26 11.09
C HIS A 138 4.48 2.10 11.45
N PHE A 139 3.35 1.83 10.79
CA PHE A 139 2.08 2.48 11.06
C PHE A 139 1.24 1.63 12.01
N GLY A 140 1.03 2.11 13.23
CA GLY A 140 0.07 1.53 14.18
C GLY A 140 -1.35 2.07 13.99
N VAL A 141 -2.35 1.27 14.39
CA VAL A 141 -3.75 1.70 14.48
C VAL A 141 -4.10 1.86 15.95
N ASN A 142 -4.32 3.10 16.39
CA ASN A 142 -4.64 3.41 17.79
C ASN A 142 -6.03 2.88 18.19
N ASP A 143 -6.98 2.91 17.27
CA ASP A 143 -8.34 2.45 17.48
C ASP A 143 -8.82 1.64 16.28
N VAL A 144 -8.83 0.31 16.46
CA VAL A 144 -9.20 -0.63 15.40
C VAL A 144 -10.66 -0.47 15.00
N SER A 145 -11.55 -0.08 15.92
CA SER A 145 -12.98 0.07 15.60
C SER A 145 -13.23 1.20 14.60
N ASN A 146 -12.49 2.30 14.72
CA ASN A 146 -12.53 3.40 13.76
C ASN A 146 -11.94 2.99 12.39
N ALA A 147 -10.89 2.16 12.40
CA ALA A 147 -10.33 1.62 11.16
C ALA A 147 -11.30 0.66 10.46
N GLU A 148 -11.95 -0.22 11.23
CA GLU A 148 -13.00 -1.15 10.77
C GLU A 148 -14.13 -0.36 10.08
N ALA A 149 -14.70 0.63 10.78
CA ALA A 149 -15.74 1.49 10.20
C ALA A 149 -15.27 2.25 8.95
N SER A 150 -14.03 2.73 8.92
CA SER A 150 -13.47 3.40 7.75
C SER A 150 -13.31 2.46 6.55
N VAL A 151 -12.98 1.19 6.77
CA VAL A 151 -12.87 0.18 5.71
C VAL A 151 -14.25 -0.15 5.13
N ASP A 152 -15.25 -0.32 5.98
CA ASP A 152 -16.62 -0.63 5.55
C ASP A 152 -17.21 0.52 4.73
N GLN A 153 -17.09 1.75 5.21
CA GLN A 153 -17.55 2.95 4.49
C GLN A 153 -16.87 3.12 3.13
N ARG A 154 -15.58 2.73 3.03
CA ARG A 154 -14.85 2.74 1.78
C ARG A 154 -15.35 1.68 0.81
N MET A 155 -15.62 0.46 1.29
CA MET A 155 -16.16 -0.62 0.45
C MET A 155 -17.53 -0.24 -0.12
N LEU A 156 -18.42 0.32 0.71
CA LEU A 156 -19.72 0.83 0.25
C LEU A 156 -19.59 1.99 -0.75
N ARG A 157 -18.55 2.81 -0.63
CA ARG A 157 -18.25 3.86 -1.62
C ARG A 157 -17.74 3.24 -2.92
N GLU A 158 -16.82 2.31 -2.85
CA GLU A 158 -16.26 1.60 -4.00
C GLU A 158 -17.36 0.92 -4.83
N MET A 159 -18.29 0.22 -4.17
CA MET A 159 -19.43 -0.42 -4.83
C MET A 159 -20.27 0.61 -5.59
N ARG A 160 -20.59 1.75 -4.96
CA ARG A 160 -21.35 2.84 -5.60
C ARG A 160 -20.59 3.49 -6.75
N ASP A 161 -19.32 3.80 -6.57
CA ASP A 161 -18.48 4.42 -7.59
C ASP A 161 -18.31 3.46 -8.79
N GLY A 162 -18.23 2.16 -8.52
CA GLY A 162 -18.22 1.10 -9.53
C GLY A 162 -19.52 1.02 -10.33
N GLN A 163 -20.68 1.07 -9.66
CA GLN A 163 -22.00 1.12 -10.31
C GLN A 163 -22.12 2.37 -11.20
N VAL A 164 -21.73 3.54 -10.69
CA VAL A 164 -21.72 4.79 -11.48
C VAL A 164 -20.83 4.65 -12.71
N ALA A 165 -19.66 4.03 -12.58
CA ALA A 165 -18.74 3.80 -13.70
C ALA A 165 -19.35 2.88 -14.78
N LEU A 166 -20.18 1.91 -14.39
CA LEU A 166 -20.92 1.04 -15.31
C LEU A 166 -22.03 1.81 -16.03
N GLU A 167 -22.87 2.53 -15.30
CA GLU A 167 -24.06 3.22 -15.82
C GLU A 167 -23.73 4.37 -16.78
N HIS A 168 -22.70 5.16 -16.45
CA HIS A 168 -22.37 6.38 -17.18
C HIS A 168 -21.36 6.13 -18.32
N GLY A 169 -21.01 4.87 -18.59
CA GLY A 169 -20.10 4.53 -19.68
C GLY A 169 -18.69 5.12 -19.51
N GLY A 170 -18.20 5.27 -18.26
CA GLY A 170 -16.92 5.92 -17.94
C GLY A 170 -15.66 5.23 -18.51
N GLY A 171 -15.84 4.15 -19.25
CA GLY A 171 -14.78 3.35 -19.87
C GLY A 171 -13.90 2.64 -18.84
N VAL A 172 -12.85 1.99 -19.34
CA VAL A 172 -11.93 1.18 -18.52
C VAL A 172 -11.26 2.01 -17.41
N LYS A 173 -10.96 3.29 -17.67
CA LYS A 173 -10.32 4.16 -16.67
C LYS A 173 -11.22 4.43 -15.47
N ALA A 174 -12.53 4.62 -15.66
CA ALA A 174 -13.46 4.82 -14.56
C ALA A 174 -13.60 3.54 -13.71
N LEU A 175 -13.64 2.37 -14.35
CA LEU A 175 -13.70 1.08 -13.66
C LEU A 175 -12.47 0.84 -12.77
N ILE A 176 -11.27 1.10 -13.31
CA ILE A 176 -10.02 0.99 -12.55
C ILE A 176 -10.00 2.02 -11.41
N GLY A 177 -10.44 3.26 -11.68
CA GLY A 177 -10.45 4.35 -10.71
C GLY A 177 -11.46 4.17 -9.58
N ALA A 178 -12.52 3.39 -9.79
CA ALA A 178 -13.49 3.08 -8.76
C ALA A 178 -12.92 2.18 -7.66
N ASN A 179 -11.94 1.30 -7.97
CA ASN A 179 -11.33 0.41 -6.98
C ASN A 179 -10.67 1.25 -5.88
N ALA A 180 -11.12 1.07 -4.64
CA ALA A 180 -10.74 1.88 -3.49
C ALA A 180 -9.94 1.07 -2.44
N GLY A 181 -9.57 -0.18 -2.70
CA GLY A 181 -8.60 -0.89 -1.86
C GLY A 181 -8.32 -2.32 -2.27
N GLY A 182 -7.55 -3.00 -1.43
CA GLY A 182 -7.46 -4.45 -1.42
C GLY A 182 -8.79 -5.14 -1.10
N PRO A 183 -8.79 -6.48 -1.05
CA PRO A 183 -10.01 -7.27 -0.88
C PRO A 183 -10.47 -7.35 0.58
N TYR A 184 -9.64 -6.91 1.53
CA TYR A 184 -9.87 -7.10 2.95
C TYR A 184 -10.98 -6.19 3.49
N GLY A 185 -11.99 -6.80 4.10
CA GLY A 185 -13.00 -6.13 4.92
C GLY A 185 -12.51 -5.83 6.34
N SER A 186 -13.34 -5.16 7.14
CA SER A 186 -13.05 -4.80 8.53
C SER A 186 -12.69 -5.99 9.42
N SER A 187 -13.32 -7.15 9.20
CA SER A 187 -13.21 -8.34 10.04
C SER A 187 -11.80 -8.91 10.21
N VAL A 188 -10.87 -8.64 9.28
CA VAL A 188 -9.49 -9.16 9.33
C VAL A 188 -8.50 -8.18 9.95
N LEU A 189 -8.88 -6.92 10.18
CA LEU A 189 -7.94 -5.86 10.58
C LEU A 189 -7.21 -6.15 11.88
N ARG A 190 -7.88 -6.73 12.87
CA ARG A 190 -7.29 -7.09 14.17
C ARG A 190 -6.15 -8.09 14.01
N GLN A 191 -6.37 -9.13 13.20
CA GLN A 191 -5.35 -10.14 12.94
C GLN A 191 -4.19 -9.54 12.13
N VAL A 192 -4.49 -8.70 11.13
CA VAL A 192 -3.46 -8.02 10.33
C VAL A 192 -2.57 -7.14 11.22
N GLN A 193 -3.15 -6.42 12.18
CA GLN A 193 -2.39 -5.62 13.13
C GLN A 193 -1.52 -6.50 14.03
N ALA A 194 -2.08 -7.55 14.64
CA ALA A 194 -1.32 -8.45 15.50
C ALA A 194 -0.15 -9.12 14.77
N ASP A 195 -0.37 -9.57 13.53
CA ASP A 195 0.67 -10.14 12.68
C ASP A 195 1.77 -9.10 12.37
N SER A 196 1.39 -7.87 12.03
CA SER A 196 2.32 -6.76 11.75
C SER A 196 3.16 -6.38 12.96
N ASP A 197 2.52 -6.26 14.13
CA ASP A 197 3.19 -5.93 15.39
C ASP A 197 4.22 -7.01 15.75
N GLY A 198 3.87 -8.29 15.57
CA GLY A 198 4.78 -9.41 15.80
C GLY A 198 6.02 -9.38 14.88
N VAL A 199 5.83 -9.10 13.59
CA VAL A 199 6.97 -8.94 12.65
C VAL A 199 7.82 -7.75 13.02
N TRP A 200 7.21 -6.62 13.40
CA TRP A 200 7.93 -5.41 13.80
C TRP A 200 8.78 -5.64 15.05
N GLU A 201 8.23 -6.30 16.07
CA GLU A 201 8.99 -6.66 17.28
C GLU A 201 10.21 -7.53 16.96
N ASN A 202 10.06 -8.52 16.08
CA ASN A 202 11.16 -9.39 15.67
C ASN A 202 12.28 -8.61 14.95
N ILE A 203 11.94 -7.62 14.13
CA ILE A 203 12.89 -6.73 13.48
C ILE A 203 13.63 -5.89 14.52
N VAL A 204 12.90 -5.21 15.42
CA VAL A 204 13.48 -4.32 16.43
C VAL A 204 14.40 -5.08 17.39
N ARG A 205 14.10 -6.35 17.70
CA ARG A 205 14.95 -7.22 18.52
C ARG A 205 16.15 -7.82 17.78
N GLY A 206 16.23 -7.66 16.45
CA GLY A 206 17.25 -8.30 15.62
C GLY A 206 17.09 -9.83 15.48
N GLU A 207 15.90 -10.34 15.77
CA GLU A 207 15.56 -11.78 15.72
C GLU A 207 15.17 -12.22 14.30
N ALA A 208 14.96 -11.28 13.39
CA ALA A 208 14.63 -11.53 11.99
C ALA A 208 15.84 -11.87 11.10
N GLY A 209 17.04 -12.06 11.65
CA GLY A 209 18.24 -12.37 10.88
C GLY A 209 18.89 -11.14 10.23
N ASN A 210 19.18 -11.20 8.93
CA ASN A 210 19.90 -10.14 8.20
C ASN A 210 18.99 -9.18 7.41
N VAL A 211 17.68 -9.38 7.45
CA VAL A 211 16.73 -8.57 6.69
C VAL A 211 16.32 -7.31 7.45
N GLY A 212 15.96 -6.26 6.73
CA GLY A 212 15.46 -5.02 7.35
C GLY A 212 16.49 -4.24 8.16
N LYS A 213 17.78 -4.46 7.86
CA LYS A 213 18.92 -3.69 8.37
C LYS A 213 19.16 -2.42 7.54
#